data_AF-A0A5C6ZZ49-F1
#
_entry.id   AF-A0A5C6ZZ49-F1
#
_cell.length_a   1.000
_cell.length_b   1.000
_cell.length_c   1.000
_cell.angle_alpha   90.00
_cell.angle_beta   90.00
_cell.angle_gamma   90.00
#
_symmetry.space_group_name_H-M   'P 1'
#
loop_
_entity.id
_entity.type
_entity.pdbx_description
1 polymer ?
#
loop_
_entity_poly.entity_id
_entity_poly.type
_entity_poly.pdbx_seq_one_letter_code
_entity_poly.pdbx_strand_id
1 'polypeptide(L)'
;MKISLLIALIFCSASFAYGKDNEDKFIFFLHNRFLEEHELDELHPEFGRSAFLEIINEFKKSGFNVISEKRNKNVNIRAYALRVKTQIDSLLNSGIEPRKITVVGTSKGGYIAQYVSTFVNNPKLNFVFIGSFRVSDMENLADINYCGNILNIYERTDSFGVSALERQKKSDCKIGHFKEIELNTGMGHGFLFKPLSAWLKPTIKWANGNYNL
;
A
#
# COMPACT_ATOMS: atom_id res chain seq x y z
N MET A 1 75.65 19.97 13.44
CA MET A 1 74.79 18.98 12.75
C MET A 1 73.33 19.40 12.95
N LYS A 2 72.67 19.86 11.89
CA LYS A 2 71.25 20.27 11.94
C LYS A 2 70.40 19.03 11.62
N ILE A 3 69.58 18.60 12.56
CA ILE A 3 68.59 17.54 12.33
C ILE A 3 67.26 18.27 12.09
N SER A 4 66.85 18.35 10.82
CA SER A 4 65.49 18.76 10.44
C SER A 4 64.54 17.60 10.71
N LEU A 5 63.63 17.77 11.66
CA LEU A 5 62.53 16.86 11.91
C LEU A 5 61.39 17.23 10.95
N LEU A 6 61.19 16.44 9.89
CA LEU A 6 60.08 16.61 8.96
C LEU A 6 58.82 15.97 9.59
N ILE A 7 57.89 16.79 10.07
CA ILE A 7 56.59 16.32 10.55
C ILE A 7 55.66 16.22 9.34
N ALA A 8 55.40 15.00 8.89
CA ALA A 8 54.38 14.74 7.87
C ALA A 8 52.98 14.80 8.51
N LEU A 9 52.24 15.86 8.20
CA LEU A 9 50.81 15.97 8.51
C LEU A 9 50.02 14.98 7.63
N ILE A 10 49.56 13.90 8.24
CA ILE A 10 48.59 12.97 7.63
C ILE A 10 47.21 13.64 7.69
N PHE A 11 46.76 14.20 6.56
CA PHE A 11 45.37 14.61 6.38
C PHE A 11 44.50 13.35 6.27
N CYS A 12 43.90 12.94 7.39
CA CYS A 12 42.89 11.90 7.40
C CYS A 12 41.52 12.55 7.07
N SER A 13 41.24 12.71 5.79
CA SER A 13 39.91 13.08 5.29
C SER A 13 38.98 11.87 5.38
N ALA A 14 38.37 11.66 6.55
CA ALA A 14 37.27 10.72 6.72
C ALA A 14 35.96 11.33 6.17
N SER A 15 35.84 11.38 4.85
CA SER A 15 34.59 11.70 4.16
C SER A 15 34.01 10.44 3.52
N PHE A 16 33.41 9.57 4.34
CA PHE A 16 32.49 8.55 3.87
C PHE A 16 31.33 8.41 4.84
N ALA A 17 30.45 9.42 4.87
CA ALA A 17 29.03 9.13 5.03
C ALA A 17 28.54 8.60 3.67
N TYR A 18 28.97 7.38 3.33
CA TYR A 18 28.36 6.59 2.27
C TYR A 18 26.89 6.47 2.68
N GLY A 19 26.00 7.11 1.92
CA GLY A 19 24.57 7.05 2.16
C GLY A 19 24.21 5.59 2.28
N LYS A 20 23.78 5.18 3.48
CA LYS A 20 23.20 3.86 3.70
C LYS A 20 22.07 3.79 2.68
N ASP A 21 22.18 2.94 1.66
CA ASP A 21 21.09 2.66 0.74
C ASP A 21 19.89 2.37 1.63
N ASN A 22 18.94 3.31 1.68
CA ASN A 22 17.87 3.17 2.66
C ASN A 22 16.96 2.06 2.16
N GLU A 23 17.20 0.83 2.61
CA GLU A 23 16.40 -0.35 2.28
C GLU A 23 14.97 -0.27 2.85
N ASP A 24 14.65 0.77 3.62
CA ASP A 24 13.33 1.00 4.19
C ASP A 24 12.26 0.98 3.09
N LYS A 25 11.42 -0.05 3.13
CA LYS A 25 10.19 -0.16 2.35
C LYS A 25 9.00 0.07 3.27
N PHE A 26 8.05 0.87 2.80
CA PHE A 26 6.89 1.30 3.58
C PHE A 26 5.62 0.67 3.02
N ILE A 27 4.78 0.17 3.91
CA ILE A 27 3.41 -0.22 3.59
C ILE A 27 2.45 0.65 4.40
N PHE A 28 1.62 1.41 3.71
CA PHE A 28 0.41 1.98 4.29
C PHE A 28 -0.68 0.91 4.20
N PHE A 29 -1.15 0.40 5.34
CA PHE A 29 -2.25 -0.59 5.35
C PHE A 29 -3.56 0.04 5.81
N LEU A 30 -4.56 0.00 4.94
CA LEU A 30 -5.87 0.63 5.13
C LEU A 30 -6.94 -0.47 5.25
N HIS A 31 -7.43 -0.71 6.47
CA HIS A 31 -8.39 -1.78 6.75
C HIS A 31 -9.77 -1.54 6.12
N ASN A 32 -10.66 -2.54 6.19
CA ASN A 32 -12.05 -2.49 5.71
C ASN A 32 -12.98 -1.68 6.64
N ARG A 33 -14.25 -1.50 6.26
CA ARG A 33 -15.20 -0.68 7.04
C ARG A 33 -15.54 -1.28 8.42
N PHE A 34 -15.52 -2.60 8.59
CA PHE A 34 -15.96 -3.26 9.83
C PHE A 34 -15.23 -2.69 11.06
N LEU A 35 -13.91 -2.54 11.00
CA LEU A 35 -13.13 -2.02 12.13
C LEU A 35 -13.32 -0.53 12.42
N GLU A 36 -14.01 0.22 11.55
CA GLU A 36 -14.44 1.58 11.89
C GLU A 36 -15.57 1.53 12.92
N GLU A 37 -16.42 0.50 12.87
CA GLU A 37 -17.66 0.40 13.62
C GLU A 37 -17.55 -0.50 14.86
N HIS A 38 -16.55 -1.39 14.89
CA HIS A 38 -16.40 -2.50 15.83
C HIS A 38 -15.03 -2.50 16.53
N GLU A 39 -14.94 -3.20 17.66
CA GLU A 39 -13.68 -3.44 18.37
C GLU A 39 -12.81 -4.51 17.65
N LEU A 40 -11.53 -4.59 18.02
CA LEU A 40 -10.57 -5.47 17.32
C LEU A 40 -10.86 -6.96 17.51
N ASP A 41 -11.44 -7.33 18.65
CA ASP A 41 -11.80 -8.69 19.03
C ASP A 41 -13.25 -9.06 18.68
N GLU A 42 -14.05 -8.09 18.24
CA GLU A 42 -15.45 -8.31 17.88
C GLU A 42 -15.59 -9.19 16.63
N LEU A 43 -16.59 -10.08 16.66
CA LEU A 43 -16.84 -11.06 15.62
C LEU A 43 -17.90 -10.55 14.64
N HIS A 44 -17.59 -10.56 13.35
CA HIS A 44 -18.63 -10.51 12.33
C HIS A 44 -19.42 -11.84 12.36
N PRO A 45 -20.76 -11.83 12.32
CA PRO A 45 -21.57 -13.05 12.37
C PRO A 45 -21.21 -14.09 11.30
N GLU A 46 -20.76 -13.61 10.13
CA GLU A 46 -20.43 -14.44 8.96
C GLU A 46 -18.92 -14.63 8.76
N PHE A 47 -18.11 -13.57 8.88
CA PHE A 47 -16.70 -13.59 8.50
C PHE A 47 -15.76 -13.83 9.69
N GLY A 48 -16.30 -13.82 10.92
CA GLY A 48 -15.54 -13.89 12.16
C GLY A 48 -14.79 -12.59 12.45
N ARG A 49 -13.71 -12.70 13.25
CA ARG A 49 -12.88 -11.55 13.62
C ARG A 49 -12.08 -11.03 12.42
N SER A 50 -11.97 -9.71 12.29
CA SER A 50 -11.02 -9.12 11.37
C SER A 50 -9.60 -9.21 11.93
N ALA A 51 -8.72 -9.95 11.25
CA ALA A 51 -7.34 -10.23 11.65
C ALA A 51 -6.38 -9.06 11.37
N PHE A 52 -6.77 -7.85 11.77
CA PHE A 52 -6.09 -6.60 11.47
C PHE A 52 -4.64 -6.57 11.94
N LEU A 53 -4.43 -6.91 13.20
CA LEU A 53 -3.10 -6.89 13.82
C LEU A 53 -2.22 -7.98 13.22
N GLU A 54 -2.79 -9.14 12.90
CA GLU A 54 -2.08 -10.24 12.27
C GLU A 54 -1.61 -9.86 10.86
N ILE A 55 -2.47 -9.21 10.06
CA ILE A 55 -2.10 -8.71 8.73
C ILE A 55 -0.92 -7.72 8.83
N ILE A 56 -1.00 -6.75 9.76
CA ILE A 56 0.10 -5.80 10.00
C ILE A 56 1.38 -6.54 10.39
N ASN A 57 1.27 -7.55 11.26
CA ASN A 57 2.40 -8.33 11.72
C ASN A 57 3.05 -9.13 10.58
N GLU A 58 2.27 -9.69 9.66
CA GLU A 58 2.82 -10.40 8.50
C GLU A 58 3.59 -9.45 7.56
N PHE A 59 3.12 -8.22 7.38
CA PHE A 59 3.90 -7.20 6.66
C PHE A 59 5.18 -6.81 7.41
N LYS A 60 5.12 -6.61 8.72
CA LYS A 60 6.33 -6.29 9.53
C LYS A 60 7.37 -7.42 9.49
N LYS A 61 6.95 -8.67 9.67
CA LYS A 61 7.80 -9.87 9.54
C LYS A 61 8.44 -10.00 8.16
N SER A 62 7.77 -9.46 7.14
CA SER A 62 8.28 -9.42 5.76
C SER A 62 9.24 -8.26 5.50
N GLY A 63 9.66 -7.53 6.54
CA GLY A 63 10.70 -6.48 6.46
C GLY A 63 10.19 -5.08 6.14
N PHE A 64 8.87 -4.84 6.20
CA PHE A 64 8.30 -3.52 5.90
C PHE A 64 8.11 -2.66 7.14
N ASN A 65 8.35 -1.35 6.98
CA ASN A 65 7.87 -0.32 7.88
C ASN A 65 6.36 -0.10 7.64
N VAL A 66 5.52 -0.62 8.53
CA VAL A 66 4.06 -0.59 8.35
C VAL A 66 3.43 0.60 9.06
N ILE A 67 2.78 1.47 8.28
CA ILE A 67 2.00 2.62 8.75
C ILE A 67 0.52 2.24 8.65
N SER A 68 -0.15 2.12 9.79
CA SER A 68 -1.56 1.77 9.85
C SER A 68 -2.18 2.27 11.16
N GLU A 69 -3.44 2.68 11.10
CA GLU A 69 -4.25 3.05 12.26
C GLU A 69 -5.63 2.39 12.15
N LYS A 70 -6.25 2.07 13.30
CA LYS A 70 -7.69 1.79 13.35
C LYS A 70 -8.41 3.12 13.15
N ARG A 71 -9.14 3.25 12.05
CA ARG A 71 -9.88 4.45 11.67
C ARG A 71 -11.16 4.57 12.51
N ASN A 72 -11.55 5.81 12.80
CA ASN A 72 -12.81 6.11 13.49
C ASN A 72 -14.04 5.83 12.61
N LYS A 73 -15.22 5.80 13.24
CA LYS A 73 -16.52 5.75 12.54
C LYS A 73 -16.66 6.88 11.52
N ASN A 74 -17.36 6.61 10.43
CA ASN A 74 -17.76 7.59 9.41
C ASN A 74 -16.62 8.35 8.74
N VAL A 75 -15.43 7.74 8.60
CA VAL A 75 -14.33 8.36 7.88
C VAL A 75 -14.75 8.70 6.45
N ASN A 76 -14.57 9.96 6.07
CA ASN A 76 -14.71 10.41 4.69
C ASN A 76 -13.51 9.93 3.87
N ILE A 77 -13.79 9.19 2.80
CA ILE A 77 -12.78 8.49 2.00
C ILE A 77 -11.78 9.49 1.37
N ARG A 78 -12.27 10.60 0.79
CA ARG A 78 -11.41 11.59 0.12
C ARG A 78 -10.55 12.35 1.12
N ALA A 79 -11.15 12.83 2.22
CA ALA A 79 -10.42 13.55 3.26
C ALA A 79 -9.31 12.67 3.87
N TYR A 80 -9.59 11.39 4.09
CA TYR A 80 -8.58 10.47 4.61
C TYR A 80 -7.49 10.17 3.58
N ALA A 81 -7.84 10.00 2.30
CA ALA A 81 -6.85 9.83 1.24
C ALA A 81 -5.89 11.04 1.13
N LEU A 82 -6.39 12.26 1.34
CA LEU A 82 -5.53 13.46 1.41
C LEU A 82 -4.57 13.43 2.60
N ARG A 83 -5.00 12.94 3.78
CA ARG A 83 -4.08 12.73 4.92
C ARG A 83 -2.98 11.73 4.59
N VAL A 84 -3.32 10.61 3.96
CA VAL A 84 -2.33 9.60 3.53
C VAL A 84 -1.39 10.19 2.48
N LYS A 85 -1.90 10.97 1.54
CA LYS A 85 -1.06 11.73 0.59
C LYS A 85 -0.03 12.60 1.32
N THR A 86 -0.43 13.37 2.32
CA THR A 86 0.52 14.21 3.09
C THR A 86 1.61 13.39 3.78
N GLN A 87 1.27 12.20 4.30
CA GLN A 87 2.24 11.27 4.87
C GLN A 87 3.21 10.72 3.81
N ILE A 88 2.70 10.36 2.63
CA ILE A 88 3.52 9.92 1.49
C ILE A 88 4.44 11.05 1.02
N ASP A 89 3.93 12.27 0.85
CA ASP A 89 4.72 13.44 0.47
C ASP A 89 5.86 13.69 1.46
N SER A 90 5.63 13.47 2.76
CA SER A 90 6.66 13.58 3.78
C SER A 90 7.78 12.55 3.60
N LEU A 91 7.45 11.29 3.31
CA LEU A 91 8.44 10.25 3.02
C LEU A 91 9.22 10.54 1.73
N LEU A 92 8.53 11.04 0.69
CA LEU A 92 9.17 11.42 -0.58
C LEU A 92 10.14 12.58 -0.37
N ASN A 93 9.74 13.60 0.40
CA ASN A 93 10.58 14.76 0.73
C ASN A 93 11.77 14.38 1.61
N SER A 94 11.70 13.30 2.39
CA SER A 94 12.84 12.75 3.13
C SER A 94 13.75 11.84 2.28
N GLY A 95 13.51 11.75 0.97
CA GLY A 95 14.35 11.00 0.03
C GLY A 95 13.98 9.54 -0.15
N ILE A 96 12.84 9.08 0.38
CA ILE A 96 12.36 7.71 0.10
C ILE A 96 11.89 7.63 -1.35
N GLU A 97 12.43 6.67 -2.09
CA GLU A 97 12.02 6.47 -3.47
C GLU A 97 10.55 6.02 -3.56
N PRO A 98 9.75 6.53 -4.51
CA PRO A 98 8.34 6.14 -4.64
C PRO A 98 8.12 4.62 -4.75
N ARG A 99 9.00 3.90 -5.45
CA ARG A 99 8.91 2.44 -5.62
C ARG A 99 9.07 1.64 -4.32
N LYS A 100 9.51 2.29 -3.23
CA LYS A 100 9.64 1.70 -1.89
C LYS A 100 8.40 1.96 -1.02
N ILE A 101 7.42 2.71 -1.51
CA ILE A 101 6.18 3.02 -0.79
C ILE A 101 5.02 2.29 -1.47
N THR A 102 4.27 1.51 -0.70
CA THR A 102 3.10 0.78 -1.17
C THR A 102 1.88 1.14 -0.34
N VAL A 103 0.75 1.47 -0.98
CA VAL A 103 -0.54 1.68 -0.31
C VAL A 103 -1.43 0.47 -0.57
N VAL A 104 -1.73 -0.26 0.49
CA VAL A 104 -2.56 -1.48 0.46
C VAL A 104 -3.88 -1.17 1.15
N GLY A 105 -5.00 -1.43 0.47
CA GLY A 105 -6.32 -1.19 1.04
C GLY A 105 -7.32 -2.29 0.75
N THR A 106 -8.13 -2.64 1.76
CA THR A 106 -9.21 -3.64 1.64
C THR A 106 -10.59 -2.98 1.72
N SER A 107 -11.52 -3.32 0.83
CA SER A 107 -12.90 -2.80 0.82
C SER A 107 -12.92 -1.26 0.89
N LYS A 108 -13.56 -0.64 1.89
CA LYS A 108 -13.51 0.82 2.10
C LYS A 108 -12.07 1.38 2.14
N GLY A 109 -11.11 0.66 2.73
CA GLY A 109 -9.70 1.03 2.70
C GLY A 109 -9.08 0.95 1.30
N GLY A 110 -9.57 0.03 0.45
CA GLY A 110 -9.18 -0.06 -0.95
C GLY A 110 -9.69 1.12 -1.78
N TYR A 111 -10.90 1.63 -1.49
CA TYR A 111 -11.38 2.89 -2.08
C TYR A 111 -10.54 4.09 -1.64
N ILE A 112 -10.14 4.15 -0.36
CA ILE A 112 -9.20 5.19 0.10
C ILE A 112 -7.88 5.08 -0.68
N ALA A 113 -7.31 3.87 -0.82
CA ALA A 113 -6.06 3.66 -1.56
C ALA A 113 -6.17 4.11 -3.03
N GLN A 114 -7.32 3.89 -3.68
CA GLN A 114 -7.57 4.38 -5.04
C GLN A 114 -7.56 5.90 -5.11
N TYR A 115 -8.19 6.59 -4.16
CA TYR A 115 -8.11 8.04 -4.08
C TYR A 115 -6.70 8.54 -3.75
N VAL A 116 -5.91 7.80 -2.96
CA VAL A 116 -4.50 8.13 -2.75
C VAL A 116 -3.74 8.03 -4.07
N SER A 117 -3.96 6.98 -4.86
CA SER A 117 -3.39 6.83 -6.21
C SER A 117 -3.73 8.03 -7.10
N THR A 118 -5.00 8.45 -7.11
CA THR A 118 -5.47 9.64 -7.81
C THR A 118 -4.77 10.92 -7.35
N PHE A 119 -4.72 11.17 -6.04
CA PHE A 119 -4.25 12.44 -5.50
C PHE A 119 -2.73 12.58 -5.47
N VAL A 120 -2.00 11.48 -5.25
CA VAL A 120 -0.53 11.52 -5.29
C VAL A 120 -0.04 11.60 -6.73
N ASN A 121 -0.78 11.01 -7.68
CA ASN A 121 -0.52 11.10 -9.12
C ASN A 121 0.95 10.81 -9.49
N ASN A 122 1.54 9.77 -8.88
CA ASN A 122 2.93 9.38 -9.09
C ASN A 122 3.02 7.97 -9.70
N PRO A 123 3.47 7.84 -10.96
CA PRO A 123 3.48 6.55 -11.68
C PRO A 123 4.49 5.54 -11.12
N LYS A 124 5.34 5.93 -10.17
CA LYS A 124 6.35 5.06 -9.56
C LYS A 124 5.93 4.49 -8.19
N LEU A 125 4.83 4.94 -7.61
CA LEU A 125 4.27 4.39 -6.37
C LEU A 125 3.61 3.04 -6.61
N ASN A 126 3.57 2.20 -5.57
CA ASN A 126 2.89 0.92 -5.63
C ASN A 126 1.54 0.99 -4.91
N PHE A 127 0.55 0.31 -5.48
CA PHE A 127 -0.80 0.24 -4.93
C PHE A 127 -1.32 -1.19 -5.01
N VAL A 128 -2.02 -1.60 -3.96
CA VAL A 128 -2.76 -2.86 -3.93
C VAL A 128 -4.20 -2.61 -3.49
N PHE A 129 -5.13 -2.81 -4.41
CA PHE A 129 -6.56 -2.61 -4.20
C PHE A 129 -7.21 -3.98 -4.01
N ILE A 130 -7.87 -4.21 -2.87
CA ILE A 130 -8.40 -5.52 -2.50
C ILE A 130 -9.90 -5.43 -2.25
N GLY A 131 -10.71 -6.12 -3.07
CA GLY A 131 -12.16 -6.19 -2.91
C GLY A 131 -12.82 -4.81 -2.89
N SER A 132 -12.40 -3.91 -3.78
CA SER A 132 -12.76 -2.49 -3.71
C SER A 132 -13.06 -1.87 -5.09
N PHE A 133 -13.71 -2.61 -5.99
CA PHE A 133 -14.14 -2.06 -7.26
C PHE A 133 -15.42 -2.75 -7.74
N ARG A 134 -16.39 -1.96 -8.19
CA ARG A 134 -17.63 -2.40 -8.81
C ARG A 134 -17.84 -1.69 -10.14
N VAL A 135 -18.61 -2.31 -11.03
CA VAL A 135 -18.97 -1.70 -12.33
C VAL A 135 -19.62 -0.33 -12.16
N SER A 136 -20.53 -0.18 -11.18
CA SER A 136 -21.22 1.08 -10.90
C SER A 136 -20.28 2.21 -10.43
N ASP A 137 -19.07 1.89 -9.96
CA ASP A 137 -18.10 2.90 -9.55
C ASP A 137 -17.62 3.74 -10.74
N MET A 138 -17.70 3.21 -11.97
CA MET A 138 -17.35 3.95 -13.19
C MET A 138 -18.16 5.23 -13.37
N GLU A 139 -19.37 5.26 -12.82
CA GLU A 139 -20.27 6.42 -12.80
C GLU A 139 -20.21 7.12 -11.43
N ASN A 140 -20.42 6.37 -10.34
CA ASN A 140 -20.56 6.94 -9.00
C ASN A 140 -19.27 7.53 -8.43
N LEU A 141 -18.13 7.02 -8.87
CA LEU A 141 -16.78 7.42 -8.47
C LEU A 141 -15.94 7.75 -9.70
N ALA A 142 -16.54 8.46 -10.66
CA ALA A 142 -15.91 8.82 -11.93
C ALA A 142 -14.63 9.65 -11.76
N ASP A 143 -14.44 10.29 -10.61
CA ASP A 143 -13.27 11.12 -10.29
C ASP A 143 -12.03 10.32 -9.83
N ILE A 144 -12.17 9.01 -9.58
CA ILE A 144 -11.02 8.15 -9.34
C ILE A 144 -10.23 7.95 -10.65
N ASN A 145 -8.98 8.38 -10.65
CA ASN A 145 -8.01 8.18 -11.71
C ASN A 145 -6.82 7.34 -11.18
N TYR A 146 -6.59 6.16 -11.74
CA TYR A 146 -5.51 5.28 -11.32
C TYR A 146 -4.16 5.78 -11.82
N CYS A 147 -3.15 5.74 -10.94
CA CYS A 147 -1.79 6.21 -11.21
C CYS A 147 -0.78 5.43 -10.36
N GLY A 148 0.22 4.79 -10.98
CA GLY A 148 1.22 3.97 -10.27
C GLY A 148 1.37 2.56 -10.80
N ASN A 149 1.96 1.68 -9.99
CA ASN A 149 2.01 0.24 -10.20
C ASN A 149 0.90 -0.41 -9.39
N ILE A 150 -0.11 -0.95 -10.07
CA ILE A 150 -1.37 -1.34 -9.46
C ILE A 150 -1.56 -2.85 -9.52
N LEU A 151 -1.77 -3.44 -8.36
CA LEU A 151 -2.29 -4.80 -8.20
C LEU A 151 -3.74 -4.73 -7.71
N ASN A 152 -4.67 -5.24 -8.51
CA ASN A 152 -6.06 -5.42 -8.10
C ASN A 152 -6.28 -6.88 -7.67
N ILE A 153 -6.86 -7.12 -6.51
CA ILE A 153 -7.20 -8.47 -6.03
C ILE A 153 -8.68 -8.47 -5.67
N TYR A 154 -9.44 -9.40 -6.23
CA TYR A 154 -10.86 -9.56 -5.94
C TYR A 154 -11.20 -11.03 -5.81
N GLU A 155 -12.30 -11.34 -5.15
CA GLU A 155 -12.79 -12.71 -4.99
C GLU A 155 -14.00 -12.89 -5.90
N ARG A 156 -14.02 -13.95 -6.71
CA ARG A 156 -15.10 -14.24 -7.66
C ARG A 156 -16.48 -14.27 -7.00
N THR A 157 -16.52 -14.77 -5.76
CA THR A 157 -17.76 -14.87 -4.96
C THR A 157 -18.11 -13.61 -4.18
N ASP A 158 -17.30 -12.54 -4.25
CA ASP A 158 -17.53 -11.28 -3.56
C ASP A 158 -18.38 -10.32 -4.41
N SER A 159 -19.59 -10.01 -3.95
CA SER A 159 -20.49 -9.04 -4.61
C SER A 159 -20.02 -7.57 -4.52
N PHE A 160 -18.96 -7.32 -3.76
CA PHE A 160 -18.35 -6.00 -3.57
C PHE A 160 -17.07 -5.79 -4.40
N GLY A 161 -16.62 -6.80 -5.15
CA GLY A 161 -15.37 -6.74 -5.91
C GLY A 161 -15.47 -7.45 -7.26
N VAL A 162 -15.14 -6.75 -8.34
CA VAL A 162 -14.99 -7.32 -9.69
C VAL A 162 -13.68 -6.87 -10.35
N SER A 163 -13.41 -7.36 -11.57
CA SER A 163 -12.28 -6.92 -12.40
C SER A 163 -12.26 -5.39 -12.55
N ALA A 164 -11.07 -4.80 -12.37
CA ALA A 164 -10.87 -3.35 -12.42
C ALA A 164 -10.30 -2.88 -13.78
N LEU A 165 -10.31 -3.75 -14.79
CA LEU A 165 -9.78 -3.45 -16.13
C LEU A 165 -10.42 -2.21 -16.75
N GLU A 166 -11.72 -2.01 -16.58
CA GLU A 166 -12.40 -0.83 -17.12
C GLU A 166 -11.92 0.47 -16.46
N ARG A 167 -11.67 0.46 -15.14
CA ARG A 167 -11.06 1.62 -14.46
C ARG A 167 -9.65 1.88 -14.93
N GLN A 168 -8.86 0.82 -15.11
CA GLN A 168 -7.49 0.89 -15.62
C GLN A 168 -7.47 1.55 -17.02
N LYS A 169 -8.34 1.12 -17.93
CA LYS A 169 -8.44 1.67 -19.29
C LYS A 169 -8.90 3.13 -19.32
N LYS A 170 -9.79 3.53 -18.41
CA LYS A 170 -10.32 4.89 -18.32
C LYS A 170 -9.38 5.87 -17.62
N SER A 171 -8.35 5.37 -16.93
CA SER A 171 -7.43 6.22 -16.19
C SER A 171 -6.39 6.83 -17.11
N ASP A 172 -6.20 8.15 -17.01
CA ASP A 172 -5.32 8.91 -17.89
C ASP A 172 -3.89 9.03 -17.34
N CYS A 173 -3.67 8.80 -16.04
CA CYS A 173 -2.30 8.73 -15.53
C CYS A 173 -1.61 7.45 -16.04
N LYS A 174 -0.29 7.54 -16.25
CA LYS A 174 0.57 6.38 -16.51
C LYS A 174 0.44 5.33 -15.40
N ILE A 175 0.01 4.14 -15.80
CA ILE A 175 0.04 2.93 -14.99
C ILE A 175 1.26 2.12 -15.44
N GLY A 176 2.30 2.09 -14.62
CA GLY A 176 3.59 1.46 -14.98
C GLY A 176 3.48 -0.05 -15.10
N HIS A 177 2.80 -0.66 -14.14
CA HIS A 177 2.45 -2.07 -14.13
C HIS A 177 1.00 -2.20 -13.66
N PHE A 178 0.23 -3.06 -14.34
CA PHE A 178 -1.12 -3.44 -13.90
C PHE A 178 -1.21 -4.95 -13.89
N LYS A 179 -1.69 -5.50 -12.77
CA LYS A 179 -2.06 -6.92 -12.66
C LYS A 179 -3.36 -7.00 -11.90
N GLU A 180 -4.21 -7.95 -12.29
CA GLU A 180 -5.30 -8.37 -11.44
C GLU A 180 -5.24 -9.86 -11.12
N ILE A 181 -5.71 -10.21 -9.93
CA ILE A 181 -5.83 -11.59 -9.44
C ILE A 181 -7.27 -11.79 -9.00
N GLU A 182 -7.96 -12.69 -9.70
CA GLU A 182 -9.25 -13.20 -9.25
C GLU A 182 -9.02 -14.42 -8.34
N LEU A 183 -9.51 -14.31 -7.11
CA LEU A 183 -9.50 -15.39 -6.13
C LEU A 183 -10.76 -16.24 -6.28
N ASN A 184 -10.63 -17.52 -5.93
CA ASN A 184 -11.70 -18.52 -5.98
C ASN A 184 -11.78 -19.26 -4.65
N THR A 185 -11.72 -18.52 -3.55
CA THR A 185 -11.73 -19.08 -2.19
C THR A 185 -13.13 -19.47 -1.71
N GLY A 186 -14.18 -18.91 -2.33
CA GLY A 186 -15.56 -19.11 -1.90
C GLY A 186 -15.91 -18.38 -0.61
N MET A 187 -15.05 -17.47 -0.14
CA MET A 187 -15.23 -16.75 1.13
C MET A 187 -16.06 -15.46 1.01
N GLY A 188 -16.59 -15.14 -0.19
CA GLY A 188 -17.27 -13.88 -0.44
C GLY A 188 -16.42 -12.68 -0.02
N HIS A 189 -17.05 -11.63 0.53
CA HIS A 189 -16.33 -10.46 1.03
C HIS A 189 -15.43 -10.76 2.24
N GLY A 190 -15.65 -11.88 2.95
CA GLY A 190 -14.89 -12.26 4.14
C GLY A 190 -13.43 -12.66 3.89
N PHE A 191 -13.01 -12.84 2.62
CA PHE A 191 -11.63 -13.23 2.29
C PHE A 191 -10.58 -12.23 2.82
N LEU A 192 -10.95 -10.94 2.92
CA LEU A 192 -10.11 -9.87 3.43
C LEU A 192 -10.07 -9.77 4.96
N PHE A 193 -10.91 -10.50 5.69
CA PHE A 193 -10.88 -10.55 7.16
C PHE A 193 -9.71 -11.38 7.66
N LYS A 194 -9.17 -12.28 6.84
CA LYS A 194 -8.14 -13.25 7.23
C LYS A 194 -6.82 -12.94 6.52
N PRO A 195 -5.67 -13.25 7.14
CA PRO A 195 -4.35 -13.11 6.52
C PRO A 195 -4.12 -14.26 5.52
N LEU A 196 -4.95 -14.33 4.48
CA LEU A 196 -4.86 -15.41 3.50
C LEU A 196 -3.60 -15.22 2.67
N SER A 197 -2.80 -16.29 2.56
CA SER A 197 -1.64 -16.32 1.66
C SER A 197 -1.99 -15.92 0.22
N ALA A 198 -3.23 -16.21 -0.21
CA ALA A 198 -3.73 -15.93 -1.56
C ALA A 198 -3.67 -14.45 -1.95
N TRP A 199 -3.86 -13.52 -1.01
CA TRP A 199 -3.70 -12.08 -1.28
C TRP A 199 -2.49 -11.47 -0.58
N LEU A 200 -2.03 -12.00 0.56
CA LEU A 200 -0.84 -11.49 1.25
C LEU A 200 0.45 -11.71 0.47
N LYS A 201 0.69 -12.93 -0.04
CA LYS A 201 1.91 -13.23 -0.79
C LYS A 201 2.08 -12.37 -2.05
N PRO A 202 1.06 -12.21 -2.92
CA PRO A 202 1.19 -11.32 -4.07
C PRO A 202 1.34 -9.86 -3.64
N THR A 203 0.67 -9.42 -2.56
CA THR A 203 0.85 -8.06 -2.00
C THR A 203 2.30 -7.82 -1.58
N ILE A 204 2.90 -8.75 -0.83
CA ILE A 204 4.30 -8.67 -0.37
C ILE A 204 5.28 -8.66 -1.55
N LYS A 205 5.04 -9.50 -2.56
CA LYS A 205 5.85 -9.50 -3.79
C LYS A 205 5.75 -8.17 -4.53
N TRP A 206 4.52 -7.64 -4.68
CA TRP A 206 4.27 -6.35 -5.33
C TRP A 206 4.97 -5.21 -4.61
N ALA A 207 4.87 -5.18 -3.28
CA ALA A 207 5.53 -4.17 -2.44
C ALA A 207 7.07 -4.28 -2.47
N ASN A 208 7.61 -5.43 -2.86
CA ASN A 208 9.04 -5.64 -3.13
C ASN A 208 9.45 -5.28 -4.57
N GLY A 209 8.53 -4.77 -5.39
CA GLY A 209 8.78 -4.45 -6.80
C GLY A 209 8.78 -5.66 -7.73
N ASN A 210 8.33 -6.82 -7.26
CA ASN A 210 8.11 -7.98 -8.12
C ASN A 210 6.70 -7.91 -8.74
N TYR A 211 6.65 -7.38 -9.96
CA TYR A 211 5.42 -7.24 -10.73
C TYR A 211 5.07 -8.47 -11.59
N ASN A 212 5.94 -9.49 -11.60
CA ASN A 212 5.72 -10.75 -12.31
C ASN A 212 5.01 -11.75 -11.37
N LEU A 213 3.70 -11.56 -11.22
CA LEU A 213 2.81 -12.39 -10.41
C LEU A 213 2.07 -13.44 -11.23
#